data_AF-A0A4Q6DL27-F1
#
_entry.id   AF-A0A4Q6DL27-F1
#
_cell.length_a   1.000
_cell.length_b   1.000
_cell.length_c   1.000
_cell.angle_alpha   90.00
_cell.angle_beta   90.00
_cell.angle_gamma   90.00
#
_symmetry.space_group_name_H-M   'P 1'
#
loop_
_entity.id
_entity.type
_entity.pdbx_description
1 polymer ?
#
loop_
_entity_poly.entity_id
_entity_poly.type
_entity_poly.pdbx_seq_one_letter_code
_entity_poly.pdbx_strand_id
1 'polypeptide(L)' 'MLKIGLTGNIGSGKTTVAKVFEVLGIPVFYADDAAKKVMTGDAELITSVKQAFGSEAYFKDGSLNRKHIAGIVFNN' A
#
# COMPACT_ATOMS: atom_id res chain seq x y z
N MET A 1 24.73 -2.18 -0.20
CA MET A 1 23.89 -0.97 -0.27
C MET A 1 23.17 -0.80 1.06
N LEU A 2 23.27 0.36 1.70
CA LEU A 2 22.58 0.63 2.97
C LEU A 2 21.09 0.86 2.72
N LYS A 3 20.21 0.30 3.57
CA LYS A 3 18.75 0.49 3.51
C LYS A 3 18.29 1.29 4.72
N ILE A 4 17.52 2.35 4.49
CA ILE A 4 17.03 3.25 5.53
C ILE A 4 15.49 3.34 5.41
N GLY A 5 14.79 3.11 6.52
CA GLY A 5 13.34 3.25 6.59
C GLY A 5 12.94 4.66 7.03
N LEU A 6 12.21 5.39 6.18
CA LEU A 6 11.60 6.66 6.53
C LEU A 6 10.17 6.43 7.06
N THR A 7 9.95 6.71 8.33
CA THR A 7 8.67 6.50 9.04
C THR A 7 8.13 7.80 9.66
N GLY A 8 6.91 7.76 10.18
CA GLY A 8 6.19 8.90 10.76
C GLY A 8 4.68 8.81 10.51
N ASN A 9 3.90 9.59 11.26
CA ASN A 9 2.44 9.61 11.16
C ASN A 9 1.93 10.28 9.88
N ILE A 10 0.65 10.12 9.57
CA ILE A 10 -0.02 10.86 8.49
C ILE A 10 0.12 12.36 8.77
N GLY A 11 0.48 13.15 7.76
CA GLY A 11 0.70 14.60 7.91
C GLY A 11 2.06 15.01 8.51
N SER A 12 2.94 14.07 8.90
CA SER A 12 4.23 14.40 9.52
C SER A 12 5.33 14.87 8.54
N GLY A 13 5.00 15.13 7.27
CA GLY A 13 5.96 15.60 6.27
C GLY A 13 6.89 14.55 5.66
N LYS A 14 6.62 13.24 5.82
CA LYS A 14 7.46 12.14 5.25
C LYS A 14 7.73 12.33 3.76
N THR A 15 6.70 12.62 2.96
CA THR A 15 6.84 12.82 1.51
C THR A 15 7.75 14.00 1.18
N THR A 16 7.75 15.04 2.01
CA THR A 16 8.67 16.18 1.85
C THR A 16 10.12 15.75 2.10
N VAL A 17 10.37 15.01 3.18
CA VAL A 17 11.71 14.48 3.49
C VAL A 17 12.18 13.50 2.41
N ALA A 18 11.29 12.64 1.92
CA ALA A 18 11.58 11.71 0.82
C ALA A 18 12.04 12.46 -0.45
N LYS A 19 11.35 13.54 -0.82
CA LYS A 19 11.76 14.39 -1.95
C LYS A 19 13.13 15.05 -1.76
N VAL A 20 13.50 15.41 -0.53
CA VAL A 20 14.85 15.93 -0.24
C VAL A 20 15.91 14.87 -0.54
N PHE A 21 15.67 13.60 -0.17
CA PHE A 21 16.58 12.50 -0.54
C PHE A 21 16.71 12.35 -2.07
N GLU A 22 15.61 12.45 -2.80
CA GLU A 22 15.61 12.37 -4.27
C GLU A 22 16.42 13.52 -4.90
N VAL A 23 16.28 14.76 -4.39
CA VAL A 23 17.08 15.92 -4.83
C VAL A 23 18.58 15.70 -4.59
N LEU A 24 18.94 14.99 -3.53
CA LEU A 24 20.33 14.61 -3.22
C LEU A 24 20.84 13.41 -4.05
N GLY A 25 20.06 12.92 -5.00
CA GLY A 25 20.41 11.77 -5.85
C GLY A 25 20.25 10.41 -5.16
N ILE A 26 19.59 10.35 -4.01
CA ILE A 26 19.35 9.11 -3.28
C ILE A 26 18.02 8.52 -3.78
N PRO A 27 18.02 7.28 -4.30
CA PRO A 27 16.79 6.65 -4.79
C PRO A 27 15.83 6.37 -3.62
N VAL A 28 14.57 6.72 -3.81
CA VAL A 28 13.50 6.49 -2.84
C VAL A 28 12.52 5.45 -3.35
N PHE A 29 12.21 4.49 -2.49
CA PHE A 29 11.16 3.51 -2.73
C PHE A 29 9.91 3.88 -1.90
N TYR A 30 8.83 4.25 -2.58
CA TYR A 30 7.54 4.57 -1.94
C TYR A 30 6.72 3.30 -1.71
N ALA A 31 6.78 2.77 -0.49
CA ALA A 31 6.11 1.53 -0.11
C ALA A 31 4.58 1.59 -0.30
N ASP A 32 3.93 2.70 0.05
CA ASP A 32 2.47 2.85 -0.09
C ASP A 32 1.99 2.73 -1.54
N ASP A 33 2.77 3.24 -2.49
CA ASP A 33 2.42 3.18 -3.91
C ASP A 33 2.74 1.81 -4.52
N ALA A 34 3.84 1.19 -4.08
CA ALA A 34 4.13 -0.19 -4.44
C ALA A 34 3.04 -1.15 -3.95
N ALA A 35 2.58 -0.98 -2.70
CA ALA A 35 1.50 -1.76 -2.12
C ALA A 35 0.20 -1.63 -2.93
N LYS A 36 -0.20 -0.41 -3.32
CA LYS A 36 -1.38 -0.19 -4.18
C LYS A 36 -1.26 -0.92 -5.52
N LYS A 37 -0.07 -0.89 -6.15
CA LYS A 37 0.16 -1.53 -7.45
C LYS A 37 0.01 -3.04 -7.37
N VAL A 38 0.65 -3.69 -6.39
CA VAL A 38 0.59 -5.15 -6.27
C VAL A 38 -0.83 -5.62 -5.89
N MET A 39 -1.55 -4.86 -5.07
CA MET A 39 -2.91 -5.19 -4.64
C MET A 39 -3.92 -5.30 -5.79
N THR A 40 -3.66 -4.73 -6.96
CA THR A 40 -4.54 -4.86 -8.14
C THR A 40 -3.86 -5.44 -9.37
N GLY A 41 -2.54 -5.68 -9.31
CA GLY A 41 -1.73 -6.15 -10.44
C GLY A 41 -1.19 -7.57 -10.29
N ASP A 42 -1.23 -8.13 -9.08
CA ASP A 42 -0.70 -9.46 -8.78
C ASP A 42 -1.84 -10.46 -8.55
N ALA A 43 -1.99 -11.42 -9.47
CA ALA A 43 -3.09 -12.40 -9.43
C ALA A 43 -3.03 -13.34 -8.22
N GLU A 44 -1.82 -13.69 -7.76
CA GLU A 44 -1.61 -14.54 -6.59
C GLU A 44 -2.00 -13.80 -5.32
N LEU A 45 -1.59 -12.53 -5.21
CA LEU A 45 -1.98 -11.67 -4.10
C LEU A 45 -3.49 -11.41 -4.08
N ILE A 46 -4.09 -11.10 -5.24
CA ILE A 46 -5.55 -10.90 -5.35
C ILE A 46 -6.30 -12.14 -4.87
N THR A 47 -5.87 -13.33 -5.31
CA THR A 47 -6.47 -14.61 -4.89
C THR A 47 -6.34 -14.79 -3.38
N SER A 48 -5.17 -14.52 -2.82
CA SER A 48 -4.91 -14.64 -1.37
C SER A 48 -5.76 -13.66 -0.56
N VAL A 49 -5.91 -12.41 -1.02
CA VAL A 49 -6.77 -11.41 -0.38
C VAL A 49 -8.24 -11.83 -0.43
N LYS A 50 -8.72 -12.38 -1.56
CA LYS A 50 -10.10 -12.91 -1.65
C LYS A 50 -10.33 -14.10 -0.73
N GLN A 51 -9.34 -14.97 -0.56
CA GLN A 51 -9.43 -16.09 0.38
C GLN A 51 -9.50 -15.60 1.84
N ALA A 52 -8.74 -14.57 2.19
CA ALA A 52 -8.70 -14.04 3.55
C ALA A 52 -9.90 -13.15 3.91
N PHE A 53 -10.38 -12.33 2.98
CA PHE A 53 -11.39 -11.29 3.24
C PHE A 53 -12.71 -11.47 2.49
N GLY A 54 -12.86 -12.57 1.76
CA GLY A 54 -14.02 -12.85 0.91
C GLY A 54 -13.89 -12.27 -0.50
N SER A 55 -14.74 -12.76 -1.39
CA SER A 55 -14.76 -12.33 -2.80
C SER A 55 -15.05 -10.83 -2.99
N GLU A 56 -15.78 -10.26 -2.02
CA GLU A 56 -16.23 -8.88 -1.89
C GLU A 56 -15.11 -7.90 -1.55
N ALA A 57 -13.91 -8.42 -1.25
CA ALA A 57 -12.69 -7.62 -1.11
C ALA A 57 -12.30 -6.90 -2.41
N TYR A 58 -12.85 -7.30 -3.55
CA TYR A 58 -12.68 -6.64 -4.84
C TYR A 58 -14.03 -6.37 -5.51
N PHE A 59 -14.14 -5.25 -6.21
CA PHE A 59 -15.26 -4.95 -7.09
C PHE A 59 -15.16 -5.73 -8.40
N LYS A 60 -16.27 -5.74 -9.16
CA LYS A 60 -16.34 -6.44 -10.46
C LYS A 60 -15.36 -5.88 -11.50
N ASP A 61 -14.96 -4.62 -11.37
CA ASP A 61 -13.97 -3.97 -12.23
C ASP A 61 -12.51 -4.31 -11.84
N GLY A 62 -12.31 -5.14 -10.81
CA GLY A 62 -10.99 -5.53 -10.31
C GLY A 62 -10.38 -4.54 -9.32
N SER A 63 -11.06 -3.43 -9.01
CA SER A 63 -10.58 -2.49 -7.99
C SER A 63 -10.82 -3.01 -6.57
N LEU A 64 -9.93 -2.63 -5.64
CA LEU A 64 -9.98 -3.09 -4.25
C LEU A 64 -11.12 -2.43 -3.48
N ASN A 65 -11.98 -3.22 -2.84
CA ASN A 65 -13.04 -2.75 -1.96
C ASN A 65 -12.50 -2.49 -0.55
N ARG A 66 -11.83 -1.35 -0.39
CA ARG A 66 -11.22 -0.94 0.88
C ARG A 66 -12.22 -0.84 2.04
N LYS A 67 -13.48 -0.47 1.74
CA LYS A 67 -14.52 -0.33 2.77
C LYS A 67 -14.90 -1.69 3.36
N HIS A 68 -15.05 -2.71 2.52
CA HIS A 68 -15.30 -4.08 2.95
C HIS A 68 -14.16 -4.62 3.82
N ILE A 69 -12.92 -4.50 3.33
CA ILE A 69 -11.74 -4.96 4.08
C ILE A 69 -11.62 -4.21 5.41
N ALA A 70 -11.75 -2.89 5.42
CA ALA A 70 -11.71 -2.09 6.65
C ALA A 70 -12.82 -2.50 7.64
N GLY A 71 -14.02 -2.79 7.14
CA GLY A 71 -15.13 -3.29 7.94
C GLY A 71 -14.92 -4.69 8.52
N ILE A 72 -13.92 -5.45 8.06
CA ILE A 72 -13.49 -6.72 8.67
C ILE A 72 -12.34 -6.47 9.64
N VAL A 73 -11.33 -5.73 9.20
CA VAL A 73 -10.06 -5.51 9.95
C VAL A 73 -10.27 -4.65 11.20
N PHE A 74 -11.14 -3.64 11.13
CA PHE A 74 -11.40 -2.68 12.22
C PHE A 74 -12.72 -2.94 12.95
N ASN A 75 -13.27 -4.16 12.88
CA ASN A 75 -14.54 -4.53 13.53
C ASN A 75 -14.38 -5.06 14.97
N ASN A 76 -13.29 -4.69 15.63
CA ASN A 76 -13.03 -4.89 17.06
C ASN A 76 -12.34 -3.65 17.62
#